data_AF-A0A0G4N8C4-F1
#
_entry.id   AF-A0A0G4N8C4-F1
#
_cell.length_a   1.000
_cell.length_b   1.000
_cell.length_c   1.000
_cell.angle_alpha   90.00
_cell.angle_beta   90.00
_cell.angle_gamma   90.00
#
_symmetry.space_group_name_H-M   'P 1'
#
loop_
_entity.id
_entity.type
_entity.pdbx_description
1 polymer ?
#
loop_
_entity_poly.entity_id
_entity_poly.type
_entity_poly.pdbx_seq_one_letter_code
_entity_poly.pdbx_strand_id
1 'polypeptide(L)'
;MASLPTLDDDSDYEFSLEEETLLSQLVTDHTTKQPIIPIASAILPNNVETPPRSQPDHAFHDAQAGHGFALKRPSGAWAKDPKSWSTGSLAEPPSALERVLRDDQVVSYPDLGKALSAFVAPETPAPRSVADPDSDTRSPLVRFRSFPKKPFSVSDLTAGSWCELQYFYTLTRLPFGRKTRTVAMKEGTKLHKELEDEVHTTVRVEVVSKEDAFGLKVWNLIQGLRTLRDTGLTRELEVWGFVDGNLVNGVIDGLSYDHPDPEFEAELRQSQESQPSITDYFASQKPGMQRIPQIYLTDVKTRGKRSTANAAQLRPAKVQLFLYHRFLSVMAAEKLDYLRVFRRYNLDPDEPFSDSFIAQIASLHDDEFFDIDHPSDDEDVPKASGSQQPADGSQTSTASSTPDFIKYRTLRELLPLLVAELKQTFPHGADSVGRLLSVEYRYRADGSLIDNRIFPMDDGALDSYIGGTMQWWKAEREPKGVQIEDAWKCLYCEFAEVCTWRKSMDEGRLRSSRERLEVKRKNSGQ
;
A
#
# COMPACT_ATOMS: atom_id res chain seq x y z
N MET A 1 12.08 0.31 12.92
CA MET A 1 12.34 -0.54 11.73
C MET A 1 13.45 0.06 10.87
N ALA A 2 14.15 -0.78 10.11
CA ALA A 2 15.15 -0.34 9.14
C ALA A 2 14.53 -0.18 7.73
N SER A 3 14.84 0.91 7.03
CA SER A 3 14.33 1.27 5.71
C SER A 3 15.45 1.53 4.72
N LEU A 4 15.16 1.53 3.42
CA LEU A 4 16.16 1.84 2.39
C LEU A 4 16.57 3.33 2.43
N PRO A 5 17.81 3.70 2.05
CA PRO A 5 18.20 5.09 1.91
C PRO A 5 17.32 5.78 0.86
N THR A 6 16.67 6.88 1.25
CA THR A 6 15.51 7.43 0.53
C THR A 6 15.77 7.80 -0.94
N LEU A 7 15.45 6.88 -1.84
CA LEU A 7 14.20 7.01 -2.60
C LEU A 7 13.07 6.43 -1.72
N ASP A 8 11.89 7.05 -1.70
CA ASP A 8 10.80 6.59 -0.82
C ASP A 8 10.33 5.17 -1.22
N ASP A 9 10.14 4.30 -0.23
CA ASP A 9 9.76 2.88 -0.39
C ASP A 9 8.81 2.48 0.77
N ASP A 10 7.56 2.03 0.61
CA ASP A 10 6.56 2.20 -0.46
C ASP A 10 7.03 1.90 -1.91
N SER A 11 7.30 0.63 -2.25
CA SER A 11 7.92 0.16 -3.53
C SER A 11 7.15 0.41 -4.86
N ASP A 12 6.36 1.49 -4.92
CA ASP A 12 6.23 2.30 -6.11
C ASP A 12 7.61 2.81 -6.53
N TYR A 13 8.12 2.34 -7.68
CA TYR A 13 9.07 3.14 -8.46
C TYR A 13 8.38 4.47 -8.75
N GLU A 14 8.85 5.55 -8.11
CA GLU A 14 8.37 6.90 -8.39
C GLU A 14 8.68 7.23 -9.85
N PHE A 15 7.65 7.68 -10.56
CA PHE A 15 7.77 8.07 -11.95
C PHE A 15 8.72 9.25 -12.08
N SER A 16 9.58 9.26 -13.10
CA SER A 16 10.34 10.47 -13.40
C SER A 16 9.37 11.64 -13.67
N LEU A 17 9.83 12.89 -13.53
CA LEU A 17 9.01 14.06 -13.88
C LEU A 17 8.51 14.01 -15.34
N GLU A 18 9.21 13.30 -16.23
CA GLU A 18 8.79 13.07 -17.61
C GLU A 18 7.66 12.01 -17.69
N GLU A 19 7.67 11.01 -16.80
CA GLU A 19 6.64 9.96 -16.72
C GLU A 19 5.37 10.41 -15.97
N GLU A 20 5.46 11.19 -14.88
CA GLU A 20 4.29 11.83 -14.25
C GLU A 20 3.61 12.83 -15.21
N THR A 21 4.40 13.54 -16.04
CA THR A 21 3.82 14.41 -17.06
C THR A 21 3.24 13.62 -18.24
N LEU A 22 3.81 12.47 -18.63
CA LEU A 22 3.22 11.56 -19.62
C LEU A 22 1.86 11.00 -19.15
N LEU A 23 1.78 10.56 -17.89
CA LEU A 23 0.52 10.15 -17.24
C LEU A 23 -0.51 11.29 -17.24
N SER A 24 -0.08 12.51 -16.93
CA SER A 24 -0.95 13.70 -16.93
C SER A 24 -1.47 14.05 -18.32
N GLN A 25 -0.62 13.96 -19.35
CA GLN A 25 -0.97 14.25 -20.75
C GLN A 25 -1.97 13.22 -21.33
N LEU A 26 -1.80 11.93 -21.03
CA LEU A 26 -2.73 10.87 -21.43
C LEU A 26 -4.16 11.08 -20.89
N VAL A 27 -4.30 11.73 -19.72
CA VAL A 27 -5.60 12.10 -19.14
C VAL A 27 -6.22 13.32 -19.84
N THR A 28 -5.42 14.30 -20.27
CA THR A 28 -5.94 15.48 -21.00
C THR A 28 -6.38 15.17 -22.43
N ASP A 29 -5.70 14.25 -23.12
CA ASP A 29 -6.03 13.87 -24.50
C ASP A 29 -7.34 13.09 -24.59
N HIS A 30 -7.70 12.32 -23.54
CA HIS A 30 -8.97 11.60 -23.49
C HIS A 30 -10.17 12.45 -23.04
N THR A 31 -9.96 13.65 -22.49
CA THR A 31 -11.05 14.51 -21.97
C THR A 31 -11.49 15.62 -22.93
N THR A 32 -10.71 15.96 -23.97
CA THR A 32 -10.97 17.10 -24.85
C THR A 32 -11.84 16.76 -26.09
N LYS A 33 -13.06 16.23 -25.88
CA LYS A 33 -14.07 16.06 -26.97
C LYS A 33 -15.53 15.88 -26.53
N GLN A 34 -16.18 16.93 -26.02
CA GLN A 34 -17.55 17.33 -26.42
C GLN A 34 -17.98 18.69 -25.80
N PRO A 35 -18.93 19.43 -26.39
CA PRO A 35 -19.32 20.77 -25.95
C PRO A 35 -20.46 20.77 -24.91
N ILE A 36 -20.53 21.83 -24.12
CA ILE A 36 -21.59 22.07 -23.12
C ILE A 36 -22.90 22.52 -23.81
N ILE A 37 -24.03 21.91 -23.43
CA ILE A 37 -25.38 22.33 -23.83
C ILE A 37 -26.12 22.86 -22.60
N PRO A 38 -26.56 24.14 -22.57
CA PRO A 38 -27.39 24.67 -21.49
C PRO A 38 -28.87 24.33 -21.72
N ILE A 39 -29.52 23.71 -20.73
CA ILE A 39 -30.98 23.48 -20.75
C ILE A 39 -31.67 24.60 -19.97
N ALA A 40 -32.44 25.42 -20.67
CA ALA A 40 -33.40 26.35 -20.06
C ALA A 40 -34.71 25.62 -19.70
N SER A 41 -35.38 26.07 -18.65
CA SER A 41 -36.68 25.54 -18.20
C SER A 41 -37.71 26.66 -18.08
N ALA A 42 -38.92 26.45 -18.60
CA ALA A 42 -40.00 27.44 -18.55
C ALA A 42 -41.41 26.79 -18.59
N ILE A 43 -42.28 27.26 -17.67
CA ILE A 43 -43.71 27.57 -17.90
C ILE A 43 -44.64 26.34 -18.18
N LEU A 44 -45.34 25.77 -17.17
CA LEU A 44 -46.68 26.12 -16.59
C LEU A 44 -47.78 25.09 -17.02
N PRO A 45 -49.06 25.08 -16.54
CA PRO A 45 -49.71 25.79 -15.40
C PRO A 45 -50.67 24.94 -14.48
N ASN A 46 -51.07 25.53 -13.33
CA ASN A 46 -52.41 25.43 -12.64
C ASN A 46 -52.89 24.07 -12.03
N ASN A 47 -53.81 24.01 -11.04
CA ASN A 47 -54.66 25.04 -10.39
C ASN A 47 -55.14 24.67 -8.96
N VAL A 48 -55.62 25.67 -8.17
CA VAL A 48 -56.55 25.57 -6.99
C VAL A 48 -55.95 24.90 -5.71
N GLU A 49 -56.17 25.33 -4.45
CA GLU A 49 -57.18 26.19 -3.79
C GLU A 49 -56.61 27.07 -2.63
N THR A 50 -57.37 28.06 -2.14
CA THR A 50 -57.16 28.95 -0.95
C THR A 50 -58.53 29.46 -0.45
N PRO A 51 -58.75 30.13 0.72
CA PRO A 51 -57.85 30.95 1.59
C PRO A 51 -58.08 30.63 3.13
N PRO A 52 -57.99 31.53 4.16
CA PRO A 52 -57.44 32.90 4.25
C PRO A 52 -56.56 33.29 5.49
N ARG A 53 -55.55 34.14 5.22
CA ARG A 53 -55.22 35.42 5.91
C ARG A 53 -55.05 35.50 7.45
N SER A 54 -53.81 35.76 7.89
CA SER A 54 -53.49 36.70 8.99
C SER A 54 -52.09 37.35 8.82
N GLN A 55 -51.91 38.57 9.33
CA GLN A 55 -50.71 39.43 9.29
C GLN A 55 -50.98 40.67 10.19
N PRO A 56 -49.99 41.49 10.58
CA PRO A 56 -48.53 41.31 10.61
C PRO A 56 -47.95 41.56 12.04
N ASP A 57 -46.62 41.65 12.23
CA ASP A 57 -45.89 42.92 12.51
C ASP A 57 -44.53 42.79 13.22
N HIS A 58 -43.66 43.79 12.97
CA HIS A 58 -42.43 44.20 13.72
C HIS A 58 -41.20 43.25 13.73
N ALA A 59 -39.94 43.72 13.80
CA ALA A 59 -39.33 45.03 13.50
C ALA A 59 -37.77 44.93 13.47
N PHE A 60 -37.10 46.02 13.06
CA PHE A 60 -35.64 46.31 13.18
C PHE A 60 -34.66 45.54 12.26
N HIS A 61 -33.54 46.11 11.80
CA HIS A 61 -33.09 47.51 11.83
C HIS A 61 -32.31 47.89 10.55
N ASP A 62 -32.42 49.16 10.13
CA ASP A 62 -31.72 49.73 8.96
C ASP A 62 -30.42 50.47 9.36
N ALA A 63 -29.41 50.47 8.48
CA ALA A 63 -28.21 51.34 8.53
C ALA A 63 -27.35 51.26 7.24
N GLN A 64 -27.45 52.27 6.37
CA GLN A 64 -26.49 52.62 5.29
C GLN A 64 -25.42 53.59 5.88
N ALA A 65 -24.36 54.12 5.24
CA ALA A 65 -23.80 54.14 3.87
C ALA A 65 -22.26 54.38 3.98
N GLY A 66 -21.40 54.62 2.97
CA GLY A 66 -21.55 54.76 1.51
C GLY A 66 -20.27 55.32 0.82
N HIS A 67 -20.34 55.58 -0.50
CA HIS A 67 -19.33 56.21 -1.41
C HIS A 67 -18.12 55.35 -1.88
N GLY A 68 -17.56 55.53 -3.10
CA GLY A 68 -18.05 56.28 -4.27
C GLY A 68 -17.01 56.57 -5.39
N PHE A 69 -17.37 56.26 -6.65
CA PHE A 69 -16.87 56.83 -7.95
C PHE A 69 -15.39 56.74 -8.44
N ALA A 70 -15.17 55.78 -9.36
CA ALA A 70 -14.85 55.97 -10.81
C ALA A 70 -13.55 56.62 -11.38
N LEU A 71 -12.94 55.87 -12.33
CA LEU A 71 -12.34 56.27 -13.64
C LEU A 71 -11.08 57.19 -13.74
N LYS A 72 -9.95 56.63 -14.24
CA LYS A 72 -9.40 56.92 -15.60
C LYS A 72 -8.18 56.05 -16.04
N ARG A 73 -7.78 56.22 -17.31
CA ARG A 73 -6.80 55.49 -18.14
C ARG A 73 -5.58 56.40 -18.48
N PRO A 74 -4.43 55.92 -19.02
CA PRO A 74 -4.23 55.61 -20.47
C PRO A 74 -3.33 54.33 -20.65
N SER A 75 -2.46 54.00 -21.65
CA SER A 75 -2.08 54.43 -23.03
C SER A 75 -1.21 53.32 -23.71
N GLY A 76 -1.30 53.11 -25.04
CA GLY A 76 -0.34 52.36 -25.89
C GLY A 76 -0.34 50.81 -25.78
N ALA A 77 -0.35 49.95 -26.82
CA ALA A 77 -0.33 50.04 -28.31
C ALA A 77 0.97 50.62 -28.93
N TRP A 78 1.62 50.06 -29.98
CA TRP A 78 1.40 48.88 -30.88
C TRP A 78 2.72 48.03 -30.93
N ALA A 79 2.83 46.73 -31.22
CA ALA A 79 2.22 45.76 -32.16
C ALA A 79 2.75 45.78 -33.62
N LYS A 80 3.64 44.81 -33.99
CA LYS A 80 3.70 44.02 -35.26
C LYS A 80 5.01 43.22 -35.48
N ASP A 81 4.86 41.99 -36.00
CA ASP A 81 5.88 41.10 -36.61
C ASP A 81 6.15 41.48 -38.10
N PRO A 82 6.90 40.72 -38.98
CA PRO A 82 7.64 39.45 -38.77
C PRO A 82 9.01 39.23 -39.51
N LYS A 83 9.66 38.09 -39.18
CA LYS A 83 10.47 37.18 -40.06
C LYS A 83 11.90 37.52 -40.57
N SER A 84 12.78 36.53 -40.38
CA SER A 84 13.73 35.91 -41.36
C SER A 84 15.25 36.21 -41.30
N TRP A 85 16.05 35.12 -41.23
CA TRP A 85 17.50 34.93 -41.53
C TRP A 85 18.51 36.07 -41.22
N SER A 86 19.63 35.83 -40.52
CA SER A 86 20.75 35.00 -41.02
C SER A 86 21.81 34.67 -39.96
N THR A 87 22.67 33.67 -40.29
CA THR A 87 24.00 33.33 -39.75
C THR A 87 24.70 34.28 -38.76
N GLY A 88 25.21 33.72 -37.65
CA GLY A 88 26.24 34.33 -36.80
C GLY A 88 27.01 33.27 -36.01
N SER A 89 28.33 33.17 -36.20
CA SER A 89 29.21 32.24 -35.49
C SER A 89 29.99 32.98 -34.40
N LEU A 90 30.17 32.34 -33.24
CA LEU A 90 31.22 32.63 -32.26
C LEU A 90 31.43 31.39 -31.38
N ALA A 91 32.65 31.14 -30.94
CA ALA A 91 33.09 29.85 -30.40
C ALA A 91 33.42 29.87 -28.90
N GLU A 92 33.36 28.69 -28.27
CA GLU A 92 33.78 28.45 -26.89
C GLU A 92 35.30 28.21 -26.78
N PRO A 93 35.94 28.50 -25.63
CA PRO A 93 37.37 28.26 -25.40
C PRO A 93 37.70 26.78 -25.11
N PRO A 94 38.92 26.31 -25.45
CA PRO A 94 39.26 24.89 -25.38
C PRO A 94 39.65 24.38 -23.98
N SER A 95 39.36 23.10 -23.72
CA SER A 95 39.93 22.33 -22.61
C SER A 95 41.42 22.03 -22.84
N ALA A 96 42.21 22.00 -21.77
CA ALA A 96 43.66 21.82 -21.83
C ALA A 96 44.10 20.49 -21.21
N LEU A 97 44.48 19.51 -22.04
CA LEU A 97 45.13 18.27 -21.58
C LEU A 97 46.06 17.60 -22.63
N GLU A 98 46.78 18.40 -23.43
CA GLU A 98 47.88 17.90 -24.27
C GLU A 98 49.28 18.19 -23.67
N ARG A 99 49.84 17.15 -23.06
CA ARG A 99 51.26 16.86 -22.75
C ARG A 99 51.26 15.57 -21.90
N VAL A 100 52.05 14.52 -22.16
CA VAL A 100 53.32 14.43 -22.90
C VAL A 100 53.35 13.16 -23.76
N LEU A 101 53.93 13.24 -24.97
CA LEU A 101 54.37 12.07 -25.74
C LEU A 101 55.82 12.27 -26.22
N ARG A 102 56.74 11.43 -25.74
CA ARG A 102 58.06 11.14 -26.34
C ARG A 102 58.62 9.81 -25.79
N ASP A 103 58.37 8.72 -26.51
CA ASP A 103 59.42 7.73 -26.81
C ASP A 103 59.06 6.98 -28.10
N ASP A 104 60.05 6.43 -28.79
CA ASP A 104 59.88 5.82 -30.13
C ASP A 104 59.54 4.32 -30.06
N GLN A 105 58.35 3.95 -30.53
CA GLN A 105 58.08 2.57 -30.94
C GLN A 105 57.13 2.49 -32.15
N VAL A 106 57.68 2.13 -33.31
CA VAL A 106 56.93 2.01 -34.57
C VAL A 106 56.15 0.69 -34.58
N VAL A 107 54.91 0.72 -34.10
CA VAL A 107 53.94 -0.37 -34.27
C VAL A 107 53.11 -0.12 -35.52
N SER A 108 53.38 -0.86 -36.60
CA SER A 108 52.59 -0.81 -37.82
C SER A 108 51.29 -1.61 -37.65
N TYR A 109 50.16 -0.91 -37.53
CA TYR A 109 48.83 -1.52 -37.51
C TYR A 109 48.34 -1.79 -38.94
N PRO A 110 47.71 -2.95 -39.21
CA PRO A 110 47.12 -3.22 -40.52
C PRO A 110 45.90 -2.32 -40.79
N ASP A 111 45.70 -1.93 -42.05
CA ASP A 111 44.54 -1.13 -42.48
C ASP A 111 43.22 -1.91 -42.33
N LEU A 112 42.46 -1.58 -41.29
CA LEU A 112 41.14 -2.14 -41.01
C LEU A 112 40.01 -1.42 -41.76
N GLY A 113 40.30 -0.46 -42.65
CA GLY A 113 39.29 0.24 -43.45
C GLY A 113 38.41 -0.72 -44.27
N LYS A 114 38.95 -1.84 -44.76
CA LYS A 114 38.16 -2.90 -45.42
C LYS A 114 37.30 -3.73 -44.46
N ALA A 115 37.72 -3.90 -43.20
CA ALA A 115 36.93 -4.59 -42.19
C ALA A 115 35.76 -3.71 -41.71
N LEU A 116 36.02 -2.43 -41.44
CA LEU A 116 35.00 -1.44 -41.11
C LEU A 116 33.97 -1.27 -42.23
N SER A 117 34.40 -1.33 -43.50
CA SER A 117 33.51 -1.28 -44.67
C SER A 117 32.66 -2.56 -44.87
N ALA A 118 32.91 -3.64 -44.12
CA ALA A 118 32.19 -4.91 -44.21
C ALA A 118 31.12 -5.07 -43.12
N PHE A 119 31.08 -4.19 -42.11
CA PHE A 119 29.99 -4.15 -41.15
C PHE A 119 28.76 -3.49 -41.78
N VAL A 120 27.81 -4.33 -42.19
CA VAL A 120 26.40 -3.90 -42.27
C VAL A 120 26.04 -3.36 -40.88
N ALA A 121 25.66 -2.08 -40.80
CA ALA A 121 25.19 -1.51 -39.55
C ALA A 121 24.04 -2.37 -39.01
N PRO A 122 24.05 -2.78 -37.72
CA PRO A 122 22.94 -3.52 -37.15
C PRO A 122 21.67 -2.68 -37.36
N GLU A 123 20.62 -3.29 -37.92
CA GLU A 123 19.37 -2.57 -38.18
C GLU A 123 18.92 -1.89 -36.88
N THR A 124 18.84 -0.55 -36.90
CA THR A 124 18.28 0.21 -35.79
C THR A 124 16.93 -0.42 -35.47
N PRO A 125 16.73 -1.04 -34.30
CA PRO A 125 15.54 -1.84 -34.06
C PRO A 125 14.35 -0.90 -34.19
N ALA A 126 13.51 -1.15 -35.20
CA ALA A 126 12.36 -0.31 -35.50
C ALA A 126 11.57 -0.12 -34.19
N PRO A 127 11.12 1.12 -33.87
CA PRO A 127 10.47 1.41 -32.61
C PRO A 127 9.36 0.38 -32.41
N ARG A 128 9.52 -0.48 -31.40
CA ARG A 128 8.68 -1.67 -31.22
C ARG A 128 7.24 -1.20 -31.27
N SER A 129 6.50 -1.65 -32.29
CA SER A 129 5.07 -1.38 -32.36
C SER A 129 4.49 -1.81 -31.02
N VAL A 130 3.84 -0.88 -30.33
CA VAL A 130 3.15 -1.20 -29.08
C VAL A 130 2.06 -2.19 -29.48
N ALA A 131 2.32 -3.48 -29.20
CA ALA A 131 1.36 -4.53 -29.48
C ALA A 131 0.09 -4.16 -28.73
N ASP A 132 -1.03 -4.16 -29.47
CA ASP A 132 -2.32 -3.73 -28.96
C ASP A 132 -2.59 -4.44 -27.62
N PRO A 133 -2.83 -3.73 -26.49
CA PRO A 133 -2.95 -4.37 -25.18
C PRO A 133 -4.12 -5.36 -25.08
N ASP A 134 -5.10 -5.26 -26.00
CA ASP A 134 -6.21 -6.20 -26.16
C ASP A 134 -5.83 -7.45 -27.00
N SER A 135 -4.60 -7.56 -27.54
CA SER A 135 -4.10 -8.70 -28.33
C SER A 135 -3.41 -9.82 -27.53
N ASP A 136 -3.03 -9.58 -26.27
CA ASP A 136 -2.32 -10.56 -25.42
C ASP A 136 -3.31 -11.52 -24.74
N THR A 137 -3.55 -12.66 -25.40
CA THR A 137 -4.53 -13.70 -25.01
C THR A 137 -4.15 -14.54 -23.79
N ARG A 138 -3.01 -14.27 -23.14
CA ARG A 138 -2.58 -15.01 -21.93
C ARG A 138 -3.42 -14.60 -20.72
N SER A 139 -3.56 -15.51 -19.75
CA SER A 139 -4.31 -15.23 -18.52
C SER A 139 -3.67 -14.10 -17.69
N PRO A 140 -4.45 -13.32 -16.91
CA PRO A 140 -3.90 -12.25 -16.06
C PRO A 140 -2.76 -12.72 -15.15
N LEU A 141 -2.83 -13.95 -14.63
CA LEU A 141 -1.76 -14.57 -13.83
C LEU A 141 -0.43 -14.60 -14.60
N VAL A 142 -0.44 -15.10 -15.84
CA VAL A 142 0.75 -15.23 -16.70
C VAL A 142 1.21 -13.88 -17.27
N ARG A 143 0.30 -12.92 -17.44
CA ARG A 143 0.64 -11.55 -17.89
C ARG A 143 1.34 -10.74 -16.78
N PHE A 144 0.87 -10.84 -15.54
CA PHE A 144 1.20 -9.86 -14.49
C PHE A 144 1.90 -10.42 -13.24
N ARG A 145 1.79 -11.72 -12.92
CA ARG A 145 2.18 -12.28 -11.59
C ARG A 145 2.92 -13.62 -11.62
N SER A 146 3.10 -14.26 -12.78
CA SER A 146 4.04 -15.37 -12.93
C SER A 146 5.49 -14.89 -12.90
N PHE A 147 6.43 -15.76 -12.49
CA PHE A 147 7.86 -15.48 -12.58
C PHE A 147 8.26 -15.10 -14.03
N PRO A 148 9.14 -14.10 -14.27
CA PRO A 148 9.94 -13.33 -13.32
C PRO A 148 9.29 -12.03 -12.80
N LYS A 149 7.97 -11.84 -12.89
CA LYS A 149 7.29 -10.66 -12.29
C LYS A 149 7.26 -10.74 -10.75
N LYS A 150 6.94 -9.62 -10.07
CA LYS A 150 6.64 -9.62 -8.61
C LYS A 150 5.58 -10.71 -8.29
N PRO A 151 5.60 -11.36 -7.11
CA PRO A 151 4.54 -12.26 -6.66
C PRO A 151 3.21 -11.50 -6.47
N PHE A 152 2.14 -12.20 -6.08
CA PHE A 152 0.92 -11.52 -5.66
C PHE A 152 1.18 -10.70 -4.39
N SER A 153 0.59 -9.52 -4.31
CA SER A 153 0.31 -8.87 -3.03
C SER A 153 -1.08 -9.29 -2.52
N VAL A 154 -1.35 -9.15 -1.23
CA VAL A 154 -2.72 -9.26 -0.69
C VAL A 154 -3.65 -8.25 -1.38
N SER A 155 -3.16 -7.04 -1.67
CA SER A 155 -3.87 -6.02 -2.45
C SER A 155 -4.33 -6.48 -3.84
N ASP A 156 -3.56 -7.35 -4.50
CA ASP A 156 -3.95 -7.93 -5.80
C ASP A 156 -5.11 -8.92 -5.69
N LEU A 157 -5.23 -9.60 -4.55
CA LEU A 157 -6.33 -10.51 -4.27
C LEU A 157 -7.56 -9.77 -3.71
N THR A 158 -7.39 -8.69 -2.95
CA THR A 158 -8.50 -7.92 -2.37
C THR A 158 -9.15 -6.96 -3.36
N ALA A 159 -8.43 -6.43 -4.35
CA ALA A 159 -8.94 -5.42 -5.30
C ALA A 159 -10.23 -5.85 -6.04
N GLY A 160 -10.38 -7.14 -6.36
CA GLY A 160 -11.58 -7.68 -6.99
C GLY A 160 -12.87 -7.47 -6.19
N SER A 161 -12.80 -7.45 -4.85
CA SER A 161 -13.95 -7.22 -3.95
C SER A 161 -14.55 -5.81 -4.06
N TRP A 162 -13.78 -4.84 -4.56
CA TRP A 162 -14.30 -3.54 -4.93
C TRP A 162 -14.98 -3.60 -6.30
N CYS A 163 -14.24 -4.01 -7.34
CA CYS A 163 -14.73 -4.28 -8.69
C CYS A 163 -13.65 -5.01 -9.52
N GLU A 164 -13.86 -6.28 -9.89
CA GLU A 164 -12.92 -7.05 -10.73
C GLU A 164 -12.63 -6.36 -12.06
N LEU A 165 -13.65 -5.85 -12.74
CA LEU A 165 -13.52 -5.19 -14.04
C LEU A 165 -12.74 -3.86 -13.96
N GLN A 166 -12.84 -3.09 -12.87
CA GLN A 166 -11.98 -1.91 -12.66
C GLN A 166 -10.52 -2.36 -12.56
N TYR A 167 -10.25 -3.35 -11.72
CA TYR A 167 -8.89 -3.81 -11.46
C TYR A 167 -8.26 -4.50 -12.68
N PHE A 168 -9.04 -5.21 -13.49
CA PHE A 168 -8.61 -5.68 -14.81
C PHE A 168 -8.21 -4.53 -15.74
N TYR A 169 -8.96 -3.42 -15.77
CA TYR A 169 -8.55 -2.23 -16.54
C TYR A 169 -7.33 -1.52 -15.95
N THR A 170 -7.17 -1.49 -14.62
CA THR A 170 -5.94 -1.02 -13.97
C THR A 170 -4.73 -1.82 -14.46
N LEU A 171 -4.82 -3.16 -14.49
CA LEU A 171 -3.75 -4.04 -14.96
C LEU A 171 -3.45 -3.93 -16.46
N THR A 172 -4.47 -3.71 -17.30
CA THR A 172 -4.36 -3.78 -18.78
C THR A 172 -4.25 -2.43 -19.50
N ARG A 173 -4.73 -1.33 -18.90
CA ARG A 173 -4.87 -0.03 -19.58
C ARG A 173 -4.09 1.12 -18.94
N LEU A 174 -3.67 1.00 -17.68
CA LEU A 174 -2.78 1.98 -17.05
C LEU A 174 -1.31 1.55 -17.16
N PRO A 175 -0.37 2.50 -17.29
CA PRO A 175 1.06 2.18 -17.31
C PRO A 175 1.48 1.29 -16.15
N PHE A 176 2.28 0.28 -16.46
CA PHE A 176 2.83 -0.71 -15.51
C PHE A 176 1.78 -1.49 -14.69
N GLY A 177 0.50 -1.41 -15.06
CA GLY A 177 -0.60 -2.03 -14.33
C GLY A 177 -0.92 -1.39 -12.97
N ARG A 178 -0.50 -0.13 -12.74
CA ARG A 178 -0.70 0.58 -11.47
C ARG A 178 -1.91 1.50 -11.51
N LYS A 179 -2.49 1.75 -10.34
CA LYS A 179 -3.62 2.68 -10.14
C LYS A 179 -3.11 4.10 -9.88
N THR A 180 -3.75 5.08 -10.50
CA THR A 180 -3.53 6.51 -10.28
C THR A 180 -3.61 6.89 -8.78
N ARG A 181 -2.52 7.37 -8.17
CA ARG A 181 -2.51 7.82 -6.76
C ARG A 181 -3.29 9.13 -6.62
N THR A 182 -4.46 9.06 -5.99
CA THR A 182 -5.27 10.25 -5.68
C THR A 182 -4.71 11.02 -4.47
N VAL A 183 -5.07 12.30 -4.32
CA VAL A 183 -4.75 13.10 -3.11
C VAL A 183 -5.19 12.34 -1.85
N ALA A 184 -6.42 11.80 -1.87
CA ALA A 184 -6.99 10.98 -0.80
C ALA A 184 -6.22 9.68 -0.47
N MET A 185 -5.34 9.22 -1.37
CA MET A 185 -4.41 8.12 -1.13
C MET A 185 -3.06 8.63 -0.60
N LYS A 186 -2.49 9.71 -1.16
CA LYS A 186 -1.23 10.32 -0.64
C LYS A 186 -1.40 10.80 0.82
N GLU A 187 -2.51 11.47 1.14
CA GLU A 187 -2.91 11.80 2.52
C GLU A 187 -3.12 10.54 3.40
N GLY A 188 -3.55 9.43 2.80
CA GLY A 188 -3.77 8.16 3.50
C GLY A 188 -2.45 7.49 3.91
N THR A 189 -1.49 7.42 2.99
CA THR A 189 -0.12 6.94 3.27
C THR A 189 0.52 7.72 4.40
N LYS A 190 0.35 9.06 4.42
CA LYS A 190 0.89 9.91 5.49
C LYS A 190 0.36 9.52 6.88
N LEU A 191 -0.94 9.24 7.02
CA LEU A 191 -1.52 8.81 8.30
C LEU A 191 -1.01 7.42 8.71
N HIS A 192 -0.86 6.47 7.77
CA HIS A 192 -0.29 5.16 8.10
C HIS A 192 1.15 5.28 8.60
N LYS A 193 1.96 6.11 7.95
CA LYS A 193 3.32 6.40 8.42
C LYS A 193 3.34 7.09 9.79
N GLU A 194 2.45 8.05 10.03
CA GLU A 194 2.29 8.68 11.35
C GLU A 194 1.91 7.68 12.45
N LEU A 195 1.20 6.60 12.10
CA LEU A 195 0.92 5.50 13.02
C LEU A 195 2.12 4.55 13.17
N GLU A 196 2.83 4.21 12.09
CA GLU A 196 4.05 3.40 12.09
C GLU A 196 5.13 4.02 12.99
N ASP A 197 5.37 5.32 12.83
CA ASP A 197 6.29 6.13 13.63
C ASP A 197 5.84 6.25 15.12
N GLU A 198 4.65 5.79 15.54
CA GLU A 198 4.26 5.66 16.96
C GLU A 198 5.03 4.53 17.69
N VAL A 199 5.45 3.50 16.96
CA VAL A 199 6.07 2.27 17.52
C VAL A 199 7.42 1.92 16.89
N HIS A 200 7.76 2.50 15.74
CA HIS A 200 8.98 2.18 15.00
C HIS A 200 9.78 3.43 14.64
N THR A 201 10.97 3.59 15.22
CA THR A 201 11.96 4.55 14.68
C THR A 201 12.42 4.08 13.29
N THR A 202 12.28 4.92 12.26
CA THR A 202 12.74 4.64 10.89
C THR A 202 14.24 4.93 10.73
N VAL A 203 15.07 3.92 10.46
CA VAL A 203 16.53 4.09 10.28
C VAL A 203 17.01 3.57 8.92
N ARG A 204 17.88 4.32 8.22
CA ARG A 204 18.32 3.99 6.85
C ARG A 204 19.40 2.91 6.83
N VAL A 205 19.21 1.87 6.01
CA VAL A 205 20.15 0.77 5.78
C VAL A 205 20.38 0.56 4.29
N GLU A 206 21.66 0.62 3.90
CA GLU A 206 22.16 0.38 2.55
C GLU A 206 22.01 -1.10 2.16
N VAL A 207 21.58 -1.32 0.91
CA VAL A 207 21.24 -2.63 0.37
C VAL A 207 21.92 -2.77 -0.99
N VAL A 208 22.86 -3.70 -1.10
CA VAL A 208 23.71 -3.91 -2.27
C VAL A 208 23.21 -5.10 -3.09
N SER A 209 22.75 -6.15 -2.40
CA SER A 209 22.20 -7.36 -3.02
C SER A 209 20.68 -7.48 -2.86
N LYS A 210 20.07 -8.31 -3.71
CA LYS A 210 18.65 -8.72 -3.57
C LYS A 210 18.45 -9.59 -2.31
N GLU A 211 19.49 -10.27 -1.85
CA GLU A 211 19.54 -11.00 -0.58
C GLU A 211 19.50 -10.04 0.62
N ASP A 212 20.30 -8.96 0.63
CA ASP A 212 20.25 -7.89 1.64
C ASP A 212 18.82 -7.32 1.73
N ALA A 213 18.22 -7.04 0.57
CA ALA A 213 16.85 -6.51 0.46
C ALA A 213 15.78 -7.44 1.06
N PHE A 214 16.03 -8.76 1.09
CA PHE A 214 15.14 -9.73 1.74
C PHE A 214 15.54 -10.01 3.19
N GLY A 215 16.83 -9.96 3.52
CA GLY A 215 17.35 -9.99 4.89
C GLY A 215 16.75 -8.86 5.71
N LEU A 216 16.66 -7.65 5.14
CA LEU A 216 15.99 -6.49 5.72
C LEU A 216 14.51 -6.76 6.06
N LYS A 217 13.78 -7.46 5.18
CA LYS A 217 12.38 -7.84 5.41
C LYS A 217 12.23 -8.86 6.52
N VAL A 218 13.11 -9.86 6.55
CA VAL A 218 13.17 -10.85 7.64
C VAL A 218 13.54 -10.19 8.97
N TRP A 219 14.45 -9.21 8.95
CA TRP A 219 14.86 -8.45 10.13
C TRP A 219 13.75 -7.55 10.66
N ASN A 220 13.08 -6.77 9.80
CA ASN A 220 11.93 -5.95 10.22
C ASN A 220 10.78 -6.79 10.77
N LEU A 221 10.57 -8.00 10.25
CA LEU A 221 9.64 -8.97 10.83
C LEU A 221 10.09 -9.45 12.22
N ILE A 222 11.38 -9.79 12.41
CA ILE A 222 11.96 -10.15 13.72
C ILE A 222 11.79 -9.01 14.74
N GLN A 223 12.16 -7.79 14.38
CA GLN A 223 12.03 -6.61 15.24
C GLN A 223 10.56 -6.32 15.54
N GLY A 224 9.67 -6.34 14.55
CA GLY A 224 8.23 -6.17 14.78
C GLY A 224 7.62 -7.24 15.70
N LEU A 225 8.13 -8.47 15.68
CA LEU A 225 7.73 -9.55 16.60
C LEU A 225 8.27 -9.36 18.03
N ARG A 226 9.43 -8.70 18.19
CA ARG A 226 9.99 -8.26 19.48
C ARG A 226 9.16 -7.12 20.07
N THR A 227 9.01 -6.01 19.32
CA THR A 227 8.18 -4.86 19.70
C THR A 227 6.79 -5.28 20.18
N LEU A 228 6.14 -6.24 19.49
CA LEU A 228 4.83 -6.77 19.92
C LEU A 228 4.84 -7.41 21.31
N ARG A 229 5.90 -8.16 21.67
CA ARG A 229 6.03 -8.77 23.01
C ARG A 229 6.36 -7.73 24.08
N ASP A 230 7.16 -6.73 23.73
CA ASP A 230 7.76 -5.80 24.68
C ASP A 230 6.83 -4.60 24.99
N THR A 231 6.06 -4.13 24.00
CA THR A 231 5.11 -3.00 24.14
C THR A 231 3.64 -3.42 24.13
N GLY A 232 3.32 -4.61 23.61
CA GLY A 232 1.95 -5.05 23.36
C GLY A 232 1.31 -4.58 22.04
N LEU A 233 2.03 -3.81 21.22
CA LEU A 233 1.58 -3.31 19.92
C LEU A 233 2.72 -3.33 18.88
N THR A 234 2.44 -3.79 17.67
CA THR A 234 3.33 -3.59 16.52
C THR A 234 2.54 -3.23 15.26
N ARG A 235 3.21 -2.62 14.29
CA ARG A 235 2.64 -2.14 13.02
C ARG A 235 3.49 -2.56 11.82
N GLU A 236 2.86 -2.49 10.66
CA GLU A 236 3.42 -2.77 9.33
C GLU A 236 4.22 -4.10 9.25
N LEU A 237 3.66 -5.19 9.81
CA LEU A 237 4.33 -6.48 9.90
C LEU A 237 4.21 -7.29 8.59
N GLU A 238 5.34 -7.61 7.93
CA GLU A 238 5.33 -8.46 6.72
C GLU A 238 4.85 -9.90 6.99
N VAL A 239 3.97 -10.40 6.12
CA VAL A 239 3.50 -11.78 6.13
C VAL A 239 3.48 -12.40 4.75
N TRP A 240 3.77 -13.70 4.68
CA TRP A 240 3.81 -14.46 3.43
C TRP A 240 2.94 -15.72 3.52
N GLY A 241 2.27 -16.05 2.42
CA GLY A 241 1.44 -17.24 2.33
C GLY A 241 1.32 -17.74 0.89
N PHE A 242 0.66 -18.88 0.73
CA PHE A 242 0.43 -19.47 -0.60
C PHE A 242 -1.07 -19.58 -0.89
N VAL A 243 -1.47 -19.10 -2.06
CA VAL A 243 -2.82 -19.21 -2.61
C VAL A 243 -2.73 -19.93 -3.95
N ASP A 244 -3.38 -21.09 -4.08
CA ASP A 244 -3.45 -21.83 -5.34
C ASP A 244 -2.05 -22.08 -5.96
N GLY A 245 -1.10 -22.47 -5.10
CA GLY A 245 0.32 -22.68 -5.44
C GLY A 245 1.18 -21.42 -5.61
N ASN A 246 0.58 -20.23 -5.68
CA ASN A 246 1.27 -18.96 -5.89
C ASN A 246 1.62 -18.28 -4.55
N LEU A 247 2.82 -17.71 -4.46
CA LEU A 247 3.22 -16.87 -3.32
C LEU A 247 2.39 -15.57 -3.31
N VAL A 248 1.96 -15.18 -2.11
CA VAL A 248 1.35 -13.91 -1.80
C VAL A 248 2.13 -13.24 -0.66
N ASN A 249 2.46 -11.96 -0.79
CA ASN A 249 3.01 -11.13 0.29
C ASN A 249 1.98 -10.10 0.78
N GLY A 250 2.04 -9.74 2.06
CA GLY A 250 1.16 -8.77 2.71
C GLY A 250 1.89 -8.04 3.84
N VAL A 251 1.30 -6.96 4.33
CA VAL A 251 1.84 -6.15 5.42
C VAL A 251 0.67 -5.78 6.33
N ILE A 252 0.73 -6.12 7.62
CA ILE A 252 -0.39 -5.97 8.56
C ILE A 252 -0.29 -4.61 9.27
N ASP A 253 -1.27 -3.74 9.03
CA ASP A 253 -1.35 -2.37 9.57
C ASP A 253 -1.18 -2.31 11.11
N GLY A 254 -1.68 -3.32 11.85
CA GLY A 254 -1.50 -3.44 13.29
C GLY A 254 -1.78 -4.82 13.87
N LEU A 255 -1.00 -5.19 14.90
CA LEU A 255 -1.16 -6.38 15.74
C LEU A 255 -1.04 -5.99 17.21
N SER A 256 -1.90 -6.52 18.08
CA SER A 256 -1.85 -6.24 19.53
C SER A 256 -2.37 -7.40 20.38
N TYR A 257 -1.98 -7.45 21.67
CA TYR A 257 -2.62 -8.30 22.68
C TYR A 257 -3.97 -7.76 23.17
N ASP A 258 -4.24 -6.46 23.00
CA ASP A 258 -5.48 -5.85 23.47
C ASP A 258 -6.69 -6.40 22.70
N HIS A 259 -7.74 -6.80 23.44
CA HIS A 259 -8.96 -7.32 22.83
C HIS A 259 -9.67 -6.19 22.06
N PRO A 260 -10.04 -6.37 20.78
CA PRO A 260 -10.55 -5.29 19.94
C PRO A 260 -11.90 -4.75 20.42
N ASP A 261 -12.62 -5.50 21.26
CA ASP A 261 -13.83 -5.11 21.99
C ASP A 261 -13.57 -5.16 23.51
N PRO A 262 -13.05 -4.08 24.14
CA PRO A 262 -12.71 -4.11 25.57
C PRO A 262 -13.96 -4.14 26.48
N GLU A 263 -15.11 -3.67 26.00
CA GLU A 263 -16.37 -3.71 26.74
C GLU A 263 -16.88 -5.17 26.82
N PHE A 264 -16.95 -5.87 25.69
CA PHE A 264 -17.30 -7.29 25.64
C PHE A 264 -16.29 -8.17 26.41
N GLU A 265 -15.00 -7.84 26.41
CA GLU A 265 -14.03 -8.60 27.21
C GLU A 265 -14.24 -8.38 28.72
N ALA A 266 -14.61 -7.17 29.14
CA ALA A 266 -15.01 -6.90 30.53
C ALA A 266 -16.30 -7.64 30.92
N GLU A 267 -17.31 -7.70 30.05
CA GLU A 267 -18.52 -8.52 30.25
C GLU A 267 -18.19 -10.02 30.33
N LEU A 268 -17.28 -10.53 29.50
CA LEU A 268 -16.79 -11.92 29.57
C LEU A 268 -16.03 -12.22 30.87
N ARG A 269 -15.24 -11.26 31.38
CA ARG A 269 -14.55 -11.40 32.67
C ARG A 269 -15.55 -11.44 33.84
N GLN A 270 -16.57 -10.58 33.83
CA GLN A 270 -17.62 -10.55 34.87
C GLN A 270 -18.59 -11.75 34.82
N SER A 271 -18.99 -12.18 33.63
CA SER A 271 -19.95 -13.28 33.46
C SER A 271 -19.38 -14.66 33.81
N GLN A 272 -18.06 -14.86 33.68
CA GLN A 272 -17.40 -16.10 34.12
C GLN A 272 -17.40 -16.31 35.65
N GLU A 273 -17.67 -15.27 36.46
CA GLU A 273 -17.91 -15.42 37.89
C GLU A 273 -19.34 -15.88 38.23
N SER A 274 -20.26 -15.93 37.25
CA SER A 274 -21.70 -16.09 37.52
C SER A 274 -22.43 -17.17 36.70
N GLN A 275 -22.21 -17.34 35.39
CA GLN A 275 -22.82 -18.44 34.58
C GLN A 275 -21.97 -18.87 33.36
N PRO A 276 -21.89 -20.18 33.02
CA PRO A 276 -20.99 -20.71 31.98
C PRO A 276 -21.62 -20.76 30.56
N SER A 277 -22.59 -19.90 30.21
CA SER A 277 -23.54 -20.17 29.12
C SER A 277 -23.29 -19.47 27.77
N ILE A 278 -22.17 -18.77 27.57
CA ILE A 278 -21.93 -17.94 26.35
C ILE A 278 -20.62 -18.27 25.59
N THR A 279 -19.88 -19.30 26.00
CA THR A 279 -18.55 -19.63 25.47
C THR A 279 -18.52 -20.22 24.06
N ASP A 280 -19.63 -20.76 23.55
CA ASP A 280 -19.65 -21.58 22.32
C ASP A 280 -19.27 -20.82 21.03
N TYR A 281 -19.27 -19.48 21.05
CA TYR A 281 -18.78 -18.67 19.92
C TYR A 281 -17.25 -18.70 19.75
N PHE A 282 -16.50 -19.09 20.79
CA PHE A 282 -15.04 -19.23 20.75
C PHE A 282 -14.65 -20.71 20.70
N ALA A 283 -14.67 -21.29 19.50
CA ALA A 283 -14.46 -22.73 19.28
C ALA A 283 -13.10 -23.32 19.74
N SER A 284 -12.15 -22.49 20.20
CA SER A 284 -10.92 -22.92 20.87
C SER A 284 -11.10 -23.16 22.38
N GLN A 285 -12.11 -22.58 23.03
CA GLN A 285 -12.31 -22.63 24.48
C GLN A 285 -13.11 -23.87 24.91
N LYS A 286 -12.44 -25.04 24.91
CA LYS A 286 -12.98 -26.24 25.57
C LYS A 286 -13.08 -26.00 27.09
N PRO A 287 -14.20 -26.37 27.75
CA PRO A 287 -14.32 -26.27 29.20
C PRO A 287 -13.16 -26.99 29.92
N GLY A 288 -12.44 -26.26 30.77
CA GLY A 288 -11.28 -26.78 31.51
C GLY A 288 -9.91 -26.57 30.85
N MET A 289 -9.84 -25.96 29.65
CA MET A 289 -8.57 -25.53 29.05
C MET A 289 -8.22 -24.10 29.49
N GLN A 290 -6.94 -23.81 29.73
CA GLN A 290 -6.49 -22.45 30.07
C GLN A 290 -6.78 -21.48 28.91
N ARG A 291 -7.15 -20.23 29.21
CA ARG A 291 -7.30 -19.17 28.18
C ARG A 291 -5.94 -18.96 27.51
N ILE A 292 -5.83 -19.34 26.23
CA ILE A 292 -4.65 -19.08 25.40
C ILE A 292 -4.59 -17.58 25.08
N PRO A 293 -3.51 -16.85 25.39
CA PRO A 293 -3.32 -15.48 24.95
C PRO A 293 -3.43 -15.36 23.42
N GLN A 294 -4.18 -14.37 22.96
CA GLN A 294 -4.46 -14.12 21.54
C GLN A 294 -3.78 -12.83 21.09
N ILE A 295 -3.32 -12.80 19.85
CA ILE A 295 -2.87 -11.59 19.17
C ILE A 295 -3.91 -11.22 18.10
N TYR A 296 -4.51 -10.04 18.21
CA TYR A 296 -5.57 -9.57 17.32
C TYR A 296 -5.01 -8.73 16.17
N LEU A 297 -5.67 -8.79 15.02
CA LEU A 297 -5.30 -8.03 13.82
C LEU A 297 -6.22 -6.82 13.63
N THR A 298 -5.61 -5.66 13.35
CA THR A 298 -6.31 -4.43 12.99
C THR A 298 -5.87 -3.95 11.60
N ASP A 299 -6.85 -3.51 10.81
CA ASP A 299 -6.70 -2.89 9.49
C ASP A 299 -7.19 -1.44 9.60
N VAL A 300 -6.34 -0.46 9.27
CA VAL A 300 -6.65 0.98 9.44
C VAL A 300 -7.05 1.57 8.09
N LYS A 301 -8.17 2.32 8.04
CA LYS A 301 -8.66 2.89 6.77
C LYS A 301 -9.14 4.33 6.92
N THR A 302 -8.42 5.26 6.28
CA THR A 302 -8.69 6.71 6.41
C THR A 302 -9.94 7.17 5.68
N ARG A 303 -10.72 8.06 6.30
CA ARG A 303 -11.92 8.67 5.69
C ARG A 303 -11.89 10.20 5.76
N GLY A 304 -12.25 10.84 4.65
CA GLY A 304 -12.51 12.29 4.57
C GLY A 304 -13.92 12.71 5.05
N LYS A 305 -14.67 11.81 5.70
CA LYS A 305 -15.97 12.10 6.33
C LYS A 305 -16.10 11.27 7.61
N ARG A 306 -16.52 11.90 8.72
CA ARG A 306 -16.84 11.26 10.01
C ARG A 306 -18.16 10.44 10.00
N SER A 307 -18.45 9.74 8.90
CA SER A 307 -19.55 8.77 8.86
C SER A 307 -19.00 7.35 8.98
N THR A 308 -19.82 6.42 9.45
CA THR A 308 -19.51 4.99 9.47
C THR A 308 -19.36 4.43 8.04
N ALA A 309 -18.69 3.29 7.91
CA ALA A 309 -18.58 2.59 6.63
C ALA A 309 -19.78 1.68 6.37
N ASN A 310 -20.27 1.67 5.12
CA ASN A 310 -21.33 0.74 4.70
C ASN A 310 -20.76 -0.67 4.45
N ALA A 311 -21.62 -1.69 4.46
CA ALA A 311 -21.18 -3.09 4.32
C ALA A 311 -20.43 -3.39 3.01
N ALA A 312 -20.70 -2.63 1.93
CA ALA A 312 -20.00 -2.77 0.65
C ALA A 312 -18.59 -2.13 0.64
N GLN A 313 -18.37 -1.09 1.46
CA GLN A 313 -17.08 -0.47 1.73
C GLN A 313 -16.21 -1.31 2.67
N LEU A 314 -16.82 -2.14 3.52
CA LEU A 314 -16.13 -3.02 4.47
C LEU A 314 -15.62 -4.34 3.83
N ARG A 315 -16.17 -4.76 2.67
CA ARG A 315 -15.76 -6.04 2.02
C ARG A 315 -14.26 -6.15 1.70
N PRO A 316 -13.57 -5.12 1.17
CA PRO A 316 -12.14 -5.22 0.88
C PRO A 316 -11.29 -5.44 2.13
N ALA A 317 -11.53 -4.65 3.19
CA ALA A 317 -10.84 -4.79 4.47
C ALA A 317 -11.11 -6.15 5.13
N LYS A 318 -12.34 -6.68 5.02
CA LYS A 318 -12.65 -8.07 5.46
C LYS A 318 -11.79 -9.11 4.74
N VAL A 319 -11.71 -9.07 3.41
CA VAL A 319 -10.88 -10.01 2.64
C VAL A 319 -9.40 -9.83 2.96
N GLN A 320 -8.94 -8.58 3.17
CA GLN A 320 -7.57 -8.23 3.52
C GLN A 320 -7.16 -8.86 4.86
N LEU A 321 -7.93 -8.63 5.92
CA LEU A 321 -7.74 -9.23 7.24
C LEU A 321 -7.88 -10.75 7.23
N PHE A 322 -8.80 -11.32 6.45
CA PHE A 322 -8.94 -12.77 6.33
C PHE A 322 -7.68 -13.41 5.70
N LEU A 323 -7.10 -12.78 4.68
CA LEU A 323 -5.82 -13.20 4.09
C LEU A 323 -4.66 -13.06 5.08
N TYR A 324 -4.55 -11.91 5.75
CA TYR A 324 -3.53 -11.65 6.77
C TYR A 324 -3.58 -12.65 7.93
N HIS A 325 -4.76 -12.86 8.52
CA HIS A 325 -4.97 -13.86 9.57
C HIS A 325 -4.52 -15.24 9.10
N ARG A 326 -4.98 -15.70 7.92
CA ARG A 326 -4.60 -17.02 7.40
C ARG A 326 -3.10 -17.16 7.16
N PHE A 327 -2.42 -16.14 6.65
CA PHE A 327 -0.97 -16.20 6.41
C PHE A 327 -0.19 -16.19 7.72
N LEU A 328 -0.55 -15.31 8.66
CA LEU A 328 0.05 -15.26 9.99
C LEU A 328 -0.17 -16.58 10.76
N SER A 329 -1.37 -17.17 10.70
CA SER A 329 -1.63 -18.51 11.29
C SER A 329 -0.76 -19.62 10.69
N VAL A 330 -0.42 -19.55 9.39
CA VAL A 330 0.47 -20.53 8.74
C VAL A 330 1.94 -20.31 9.14
N MET A 331 2.37 -19.05 9.30
CA MET A 331 3.70 -18.71 9.81
C MET A 331 3.88 -19.11 11.28
N ALA A 332 2.95 -18.69 12.15
CA ALA A 332 2.92 -19.01 13.58
C ALA A 332 2.87 -20.52 13.84
N ALA A 333 2.16 -21.29 13.02
CA ALA A 333 2.12 -22.74 13.13
C ALA A 333 3.32 -23.49 12.49
N GLU A 334 4.40 -22.79 12.15
CA GLU A 334 5.63 -23.34 11.55
C GLU A 334 5.38 -24.10 10.22
N LYS A 335 4.36 -23.69 9.45
CA LYS A 335 3.90 -24.38 8.22
C LYS A 335 4.28 -23.67 6.90
N LEU A 336 4.97 -22.53 6.96
CA LEU A 336 5.40 -21.81 5.77
C LEU A 336 6.69 -22.41 5.18
N ASP A 337 6.67 -22.79 3.90
CA ASP A 337 7.86 -23.22 3.15
C ASP A 337 8.66 -21.99 2.67
N TYR A 338 9.53 -21.48 3.54
CA TYR A 338 10.41 -20.34 3.25
C TYR A 338 11.34 -20.58 2.05
N LEU A 339 11.72 -21.84 1.77
CA LEU A 339 12.53 -22.17 0.59
C LEU A 339 11.76 -21.98 -0.73
N ARG A 340 10.42 -22.11 -0.72
CA ARG A 340 9.57 -21.65 -1.84
C ARG A 340 9.46 -20.13 -1.92
N VAL A 341 9.47 -19.43 -0.79
CA VAL A 341 9.48 -17.95 -0.76
C VAL A 341 10.76 -17.44 -1.45
N PHE A 342 11.94 -17.85 -0.96
CA PHE A 342 13.24 -17.48 -1.54
C PHE A 342 13.33 -17.81 -3.03
N ARG A 343 12.94 -19.04 -3.43
CA ARG A 343 12.93 -19.46 -4.85
C ARG A 343 12.01 -18.61 -5.71
N ARG A 344 10.87 -18.13 -5.20
CA ARG A 344 9.94 -17.27 -5.96
C ARG A 344 10.46 -15.84 -6.14
N TYR A 345 11.33 -15.36 -5.25
CA TYR A 345 12.08 -14.12 -5.42
C TYR A 345 13.41 -14.30 -6.18
N ASN A 346 13.79 -15.53 -6.55
CA ASN A 346 15.08 -15.88 -7.16
C ASN A 346 16.28 -15.46 -6.29
N LEU A 347 16.15 -15.70 -4.98
CA LEU A 347 17.22 -15.53 -3.99
C LEU A 347 17.97 -16.85 -3.80
N ASP A 348 19.28 -16.76 -3.55
CA ASP A 348 20.05 -17.89 -3.03
C ASP A 348 20.08 -17.79 -1.48
N PRO A 349 19.63 -18.82 -0.74
CA PRO A 349 19.65 -18.77 0.72
C PRO A 349 21.05 -18.81 1.34
N ASP A 350 22.07 -19.22 0.57
CA ASP A 350 23.45 -19.43 1.03
C ASP A 350 24.42 -18.33 0.57
N GLU A 351 23.97 -17.39 -0.26
CA GLU A 351 24.76 -16.19 -0.63
C GLU A 351 24.89 -15.26 0.59
N PRO A 352 26.09 -14.72 0.89
CA PRO A 352 26.31 -13.83 2.02
C PRO A 352 25.70 -12.45 1.79
N PHE A 353 25.18 -11.85 2.86
CA PHE A 353 24.84 -10.42 2.88
C PHE A 353 26.09 -9.56 2.72
N SER A 354 25.93 -8.32 2.23
CA SER A 354 27.03 -7.37 2.13
C SER A 354 27.57 -6.93 3.50
N ASP A 355 28.90 -6.72 3.61
CA ASP A 355 29.55 -6.28 4.86
C ASP A 355 28.96 -4.96 5.39
N SER A 356 28.54 -4.06 4.49
CA SER A 356 27.85 -2.80 4.80
C SER A 356 26.48 -3.04 5.46
N PHE A 357 25.67 -3.95 4.91
CA PHE A 357 24.40 -4.34 5.50
C PHE A 357 24.59 -4.99 6.88
N ILE A 358 25.52 -5.94 7.01
CA ILE A 358 25.81 -6.62 8.28
C ILE A 358 26.26 -5.61 9.36
N ALA A 359 27.16 -4.70 9.01
CA ALA A 359 27.67 -3.69 9.95
C ALA A 359 26.57 -2.71 10.41
N GLN A 360 25.69 -2.29 9.49
CA GLN A 360 24.59 -1.37 9.82
C GLN A 360 23.54 -2.04 10.71
N ILE A 361 23.06 -3.24 10.37
CA ILE A 361 22.07 -3.96 11.20
C ILE A 361 22.65 -4.35 12.57
N ALA A 362 23.93 -4.72 12.65
CA ALA A 362 24.58 -5.01 13.93
C ALA A 362 24.60 -3.79 14.87
N SER A 363 24.90 -2.58 14.35
CA SER A 363 24.87 -1.35 15.15
C SER A 363 23.47 -1.07 15.73
N LEU A 364 22.41 -1.26 14.94
CA LEU A 364 21.03 -1.02 15.38
C LEU A 364 20.59 -1.96 16.52
N HIS A 365 21.20 -3.14 16.63
CA HIS A 365 20.94 -4.07 17.72
C HIS A 365 21.65 -3.68 19.03
N ASP A 366 22.72 -2.88 18.96
CA ASP A 366 23.42 -2.41 20.16
C ASP A 366 22.72 -1.17 20.75
N ASP A 367 22.22 -0.26 19.90
CA ASP A 367 21.53 0.96 20.34
C ASP A 367 20.21 0.67 21.09
N GLU A 368 19.44 -0.34 20.67
CA GLU A 368 18.15 -0.71 21.32
C GLU A 368 18.29 -1.20 22.78
N PHE A 369 19.50 -1.53 23.26
CA PHE A 369 19.73 -2.07 24.61
C PHE A 369 20.22 -1.04 25.64
N PHE A 370 20.45 0.23 25.29
CA PHE A 370 21.09 1.21 26.19
C PHE A 370 20.17 2.24 26.87
N ASP A 371 18.93 2.43 26.41
CA ASP A 371 18.03 3.50 26.90
C ASP A 371 17.06 3.10 28.04
N ILE A 372 17.19 1.90 28.62
CA ILE A 372 16.35 1.43 29.75
C ILE A 372 17.19 1.00 30.96
N ASP A 373 17.94 1.94 31.55
CA ASP A 373 18.49 1.76 32.90
C ASP A 373 18.59 3.11 33.67
N HIS A 374 17.43 3.65 34.08
CA HIS A 374 17.36 4.89 34.85
C HIS A 374 16.48 4.77 36.13
N PRO A 375 17.07 4.35 37.26
CA PRO A 375 16.55 4.59 38.59
C PRO A 375 17.16 5.89 39.17
N SER A 376 16.32 6.92 39.18
CA SER A 376 16.27 8.09 40.06
C SER A 376 17.16 8.18 41.34
N ASP A 377 17.63 9.42 41.57
CA ASP A 377 17.74 10.16 42.86
C ASP A 377 18.95 9.98 43.81
N ASP A 378 19.73 11.07 43.90
CA ASP A 378 20.32 11.77 45.06
C ASP A 378 20.79 11.04 46.35
N GLU A 379 22.02 11.38 46.78
CA GLU A 379 22.41 11.80 48.15
C GLU A 379 23.84 12.45 48.10
N ASP A 380 24.26 13.19 49.14
CA ASP A 380 25.29 14.25 49.01
C ASP A 380 26.52 14.13 49.97
N VAL A 381 27.60 14.86 49.65
CA VAL A 381 28.80 15.18 50.49
C VAL A 381 29.79 13.98 50.78
N PRO A 382 31.01 14.15 51.40
CA PRO A 382 32.25 14.25 50.61
C PRO A 382 33.43 13.28 50.94
N LYS A 383 34.53 13.46 50.18
CA LYS A 383 35.87 12.81 50.24
C LYS A 383 36.47 12.50 51.63
N ALA A 384 37.16 11.35 51.70
CA ALA A 384 38.32 11.09 52.57
C ALA A 384 39.39 10.24 51.83
N SER A 385 40.58 10.02 52.42
CA SER A 385 41.81 9.57 51.71
C SER A 385 42.39 8.23 52.18
N GLY A 386 43.02 7.48 51.25
CA GLY A 386 43.87 6.31 51.52
C GLY A 386 43.23 4.96 51.14
N SER A 387 43.95 3.92 50.72
CA SER A 387 45.40 3.77 50.54
C SER A 387 45.77 2.59 49.59
N GLN A 388 47.06 2.42 49.31
CA GLN A 388 47.70 1.28 48.59
C GLN A 388 47.37 -0.10 49.25
N GLN A 389 47.48 -1.29 48.64
CA GLN A 389 48.21 -1.81 47.45
C GLN A 389 47.48 -3.10 46.90
N PRO A 390 47.97 -3.87 45.89
CA PRO A 390 47.14 -4.79 45.07
C PRO A 390 47.18 -6.29 45.47
N ALA A 391 46.23 -7.06 44.93
CA ALA A 391 46.28 -8.52 44.78
C ALA A 391 45.42 -9.02 43.59
N ASP A 392 45.77 -10.20 43.06
CA ASP A 392 45.07 -11.08 42.10
C ASP A 392 44.14 -10.48 41.02
N GLY A 393 44.69 -10.42 39.80
CA GLY A 393 43.90 -10.31 38.57
C GLY A 393 43.20 -11.62 38.21
N SER A 394 42.10 -11.94 38.90
CA SER A 394 41.15 -12.93 38.40
C SER A 394 40.38 -12.32 37.23
N GLN A 395 40.86 -12.55 35.99
CA GLN A 395 40.12 -12.20 34.79
C GLN A 395 38.96 -13.20 34.59
N THR A 396 37.90 -13.05 35.39
CA THR A 396 36.56 -13.46 34.97
C THR A 396 36.19 -12.60 33.77
N SER A 397 36.48 -13.11 32.57
CA SER A 397 36.01 -12.54 31.32
C SER A 397 34.49 -12.58 31.31
N THR A 398 33.86 -11.48 31.72
CA THR A 398 32.50 -11.16 31.31
C THR A 398 32.47 -11.25 29.79
N ALA A 399 31.76 -12.25 29.27
CA ALA A 399 31.71 -12.46 27.84
C ALA A 399 31.01 -11.26 27.22
N SER A 400 31.76 -10.38 26.54
CA SER A 400 31.18 -9.34 25.70
C SER A 400 30.32 -10.02 24.65
N SER A 401 29.00 -9.92 24.80
CA SER A 401 28.04 -10.44 23.85
C SER A 401 28.27 -9.76 22.51
N THR A 402 28.95 -10.44 21.59
CA THR A 402 29.01 -10.01 20.20
C THR A 402 27.58 -9.88 19.68
N PRO A 403 27.20 -8.76 19.04
CA PRO A 403 25.83 -8.50 18.65
C PRO A 403 25.26 -9.69 17.87
N ASP A 404 24.08 -10.18 18.27
CA ASP A 404 23.57 -11.48 17.82
C ASP A 404 23.41 -11.51 16.28
N PHE A 405 23.28 -10.35 15.63
CA PHE A 405 23.22 -10.26 14.16
C PHE A 405 24.54 -10.57 13.42
N ILE A 406 25.72 -10.37 14.03
CA ILE A 406 27.04 -10.66 13.38
C ILE A 406 27.20 -12.16 13.03
N LYS A 407 26.39 -13.00 13.67
CA LYS A 407 26.26 -14.44 13.50
C LYS A 407 25.40 -14.87 12.31
N TYR A 408 24.51 -14.01 11.80
CA TYR A 408 23.55 -14.34 10.74
C TYR A 408 23.96 -13.65 9.43
N ARG A 409 24.83 -14.31 8.65
CA ARG A 409 25.46 -13.73 7.46
C ARG A 409 24.75 -14.11 6.15
N THR A 410 23.78 -15.02 6.23
CA THR A 410 23.00 -15.52 5.10
C THR A 410 21.52 -15.60 5.46
N LEU A 411 20.64 -15.64 4.44
CA LEU A 411 19.21 -15.89 4.63
C LEU A 411 18.94 -17.25 5.31
N ARG A 412 19.79 -18.26 5.06
CA ARG A 412 19.71 -19.57 5.71
C ARG A 412 19.98 -19.50 7.21
N GLU A 413 20.96 -18.71 7.64
CA GLU A 413 21.32 -18.54 9.06
C GLU A 413 20.31 -17.67 9.82
N LEU A 414 19.76 -16.64 9.16
CA LEU A 414 18.77 -15.74 9.75
C LEU A 414 17.39 -16.41 9.94
N LEU A 415 17.03 -17.38 9.10
CA LEU A 415 15.72 -18.05 9.16
C LEU A 415 15.45 -18.78 10.50
N PRO A 416 16.39 -19.54 11.10
CA PRO A 416 16.26 -20.07 12.46
C PRO A 416 15.92 -19.03 13.53
N LEU A 417 16.46 -17.80 13.44
CA LEU A 417 16.08 -16.72 14.36
C LEU A 417 14.61 -16.33 14.14
N LEU A 418 14.18 -16.08 12.90
CA LEU A 418 12.78 -15.77 12.61
C LEU A 418 11.82 -16.85 13.15
N VAL A 419 12.16 -18.13 12.99
CA VAL A 419 11.33 -19.23 13.50
C VAL A 419 11.29 -19.24 15.03
N ALA A 420 12.40 -18.97 15.71
CA ALA A 420 12.44 -18.86 17.17
C ALA A 420 11.63 -17.66 17.69
N GLU A 421 11.72 -16.51 17.02
CA GLU A 421 10.98 -15.29 17.36
C GLU A 421 9.46 -15.47 17.16
N LEU A 422 9.05 -16.06 16.02
CA LEU A 422 7.65 -16.45 15.79
C LEU A 422 7.13 -17.41 16.87
N LYS A 423 7.94 -18.40 17.29
CA LYS A 423 7.57 -19.38 18.31
C LYS A 423 7.43 -18.78 19.71
N GLN A 424 8.20 -17.72 20.01
CA GLN A 424 8.08 -16.97 21.27
C GLN A 424 6.85 -16.06 21.28
N THR A 425 6.57 -15.37 20.17
CA THR A 425 5.41 -14.48 20.05
C THR A 425 4.09 -15.25 19.90
N PHE A 426 4.10 -16.44 19.27
CA PHE A 426 2.94 -17.31 19.09
C PHE A 426 3.16 -18.71 19.72
N PRO A 427 3.18 -18.83 21.06
CA PRO A 427 3.54 -20.08 21.74
C PRO A 427 2.55 -21.25 21.51
N HIS A 428 1.33 -20.97 21.04
CA HIS A 428 0.34 -21.98 20.60
C HIS A 428 0.16 -22.01 19.07
N GLY A 429 1.08 -21.40 18.33
CA GLY A 429 1.07 -21.29 16.87
C GLY A 429 -0.19 -20.61 16.35
N ALA A 430 -0.92 -21.27 15.45
CA ALA A 430 -2.17 -20.74 14.91
C ALA A 430 -3.23 -20.44 15.98
N ASP A 431 -3.25 -21.16 17.11
CA ASP A 431 -4.22 -20.94 18.19
C ASP A 431 -3.86 -19.73 19.07
N SER A 432 -2.70 -19.09 18.85
CA SER A 432 -2.35 -17.76 19.40
C SER A 432 -2.80 -16.60 18.49
N VAL A 433 -3.28 -16.87 17.26
CA VAL A 433 -3.77 -15.82 16.35
C VAL A 433 -5.27 -15.60 16.59
N GLY A 434 -5.62 -14.38 16.99
CA GLY A 434 -6.97 -13.99 17.39
C GLY A 434 -7.96 -14.07 16.25
N ARG A 435 -8.96 -14.94 16.37
CA ARG A 435 -10.05 -15.08 15.38
C ARG A 435 -11.05 -13.91 15.34
N LEU A 436 -10.89 -12.88 16.17
CA LEU A 436 -11.60 -11.60 16.04
C LEU A 436 -10.69 -10.59 15.34
N LEU A 437 -11.26 -9.89 14.36
CA LEU A 437 -10.54 -9.02 13.44
C LEU A 437 -11.19 -7.63 13.44
N SER A 438 -10.37 -6.58 13.43
CA SER A 438 -10.79 -5.18 13.63
C SER A 438 -10.51 -4.34 12.38
N VAL A 439 -11.45 -3.49 12.00
CA VAL A 439 -11.22 -2.42 11.01
C VAL A 439 -11.47 -1.06 11.67
N GLU A 440 -10.40 -0.29 11.83
CA GLU A 440 -10.45 1.08 12.36
C GLU A 440 -10.63 2.10 11.23
N TYR A 441 -11.74 2.83 11.25
CA TYR A 441 -11.92 3.99 10.39
C TYR A 441 -11.47 5.27 11.10
N ARG A 442 -10.36 5.86 10.67
CA ARG A 442 -9.77 7.07 11.26
C ARG A 442 -10.01 8.29 10.36
N TYR A 443 -10.25 9.47 10.96
CA TYR A 443 -10.52 10.70 10.24
C TYR A 443 -9.22 11.33 9.75
N ARG A 444 -9.15 11.58 8.44
CA ARG A 444 -7.87 11.85 7.77
C ARG A 444 -7.20 13.19 8.14
N ALA A 445 -7.94 14.12 8.72
CA ALA A 445 -7.40 15.44 9.04
C ALA A 445 -6.76 15.56 10.44
N ASP A 446 -7.01 14.59 11.33
CA ASP A 446 -6.56 14.64 12.74
C ASP A 446 -6.28 13.26 13.38
N GLY A 447 -6.32 12.17 12.61
CA GLY A 447 -6.05 10.81 13.10
C GLY A 447 -7.16 10.19 13.97
N SER A 448 -8.20 10.93 14.34
CA SER A 448 -9.19 10.50 15.34
C SER A 448 -10.10 9.35 14.85
N LEU A 449 -10.43 8.42 15.74
CA LEU A 449 -11.29 7.28 15.43
C LEU A 449 -12.74 7.73 15.12
N ILE A 450 -13.35 7.13 14.09
CA ILE A 450 -14.74 7.37 13.65
C ILE A 450 -15.64 6.17 13.98
N ASP A 451 -15.16 4.96 13.68
CA ASP A 451 -15.95 3.71 13.64
C ASP A 451 -14.95 2.54 13.78
N ASN A 452 -15.21 1.60 14.69
CA ASN A 452 -14.47 0.34 14.82
C ASN A 452 -15.40 -0.80 14.39
N ARG A 453 -14.97 -1.63 13.43
CA ARG A 453 -15.78 -2.70 12.85
C ARG A 453 -15.14 -4.06 13.12
N ILE A 454 -15.60 -4.69 14.19
CA ILE A 454 -15.13 -6.00 14.67
C ILE A 454 -15.96 -7.12 14.03
N PHE A 455 -15.31 -8.23 13.68
CA PHE A 455 -15.98 -9.43 13.15
C PHE A 455 -15.10 -10.69 13.29
N PRO A 456 -15.71 -11.89 13.33
CA PRO A 456 -14.94 -13.14 13.33
C PRO A 456 -14.31 -13.45 11.97
N MET A 457 -13.19 -14.17 12.01
CA MET A 457 -12.55 -14.82 10.87
C MET A 457 -13.47 -15.90 10.27
N ASP A 458 -13.82 -15.75 8.99
CA ASP A 458 -14.63 -16.73 8.24
C ASP A 458 -13.78 -17.35 7.12
N ASP A 459 -13.23 -18.54 7.42
CA ASP A 459 -12.44 -19.33 6.49
C ASP A 459 -13.24 -19.77 5.25
N GLY A 460 -14.53 -20.10 5.41
CA GLY A 460 -15.38 -20.58 4.30
C GLY A 460 -15.75 -19.48 3.32
N ALA A 461 -16.00 -18.27 3.82
CA ALA A 461 -16.18 -17.08 2.98
C ALA A 461 -14.86 -16.69 2.28
N LEU A 462 -13.71 -16.80 2.97
CA LEU A 462 -12.40 -16.56 2.35
C LEU A 462 -12.12 -17.56 1.22
N ASP A 463 -12.30 -18.86 1.45
CA ASP A 463 -12.07 -19.89 0.42
C ASP A 463 -13.01 -19.73 -0.78
N SER A 464 -14.28 -19.39 -0.52
CA SER A 464 -15.26 -19.10 -1.58
C SER A 464 -14.87 -17.87 -2.41
N TYR A 465 -14.35 -16.82 -1.76
CA TYR A 465 -13.85 -15.62 -2.43
C TYR A 465 -12.60 -15.95 -3.26
N ILE A 466 -11.58 -16.56 -2.64
CA ILE A 466 -10.31 -16.92 -3.27
C ILE A 466 -10.55 -17.78 -4.52
N GLY A 467 -11.40 -18.81 -4.43
CA GLY A 467 -11.72 -19.66 -5.57
C GLY A 467 -12.31 -18.87 -6.75
N GLY A 468 -13.26 -17.96 -6.47
CA GLY A 468 -13.82 -17.06 -7.48
C GLY A 468 -12.80 -16.10 -8.09
N THR A 469 -11.89 -15.55 -7.28
CA THR A 469 -10.82 -14.63 -7.71
C THR A 469 -9.75 -15.35 -8.53
N MET A 470 -9.35 -16.58 -8.15
CA MET A 470 -8.32 -17.35 -8.86
C MET A 470 -8.81 -17.87 -10.21
N GLN A 471 -10.09 -18.24 -10.36
CA GLN A 471 -10.70 -18.53 -11.66
C GLN A 471 -10.53 -17.37 -12.64
N TRP A 472 -10.71 -16.13 -12.17
CA TRP A 472 -10.48 -14.94 -13.01
C TRP A 472 -8.98 -14.74 -13.32
N TRP A 473 -8.09 -14.84 -12.33
CA TRP A 473 -6.65 -14.75 -12.57
C TRP A 473 -6.12 -15.79 -13.56
N LYS A 474 -6.68 -17.01 -13.55
CA LYS A 474 -6.36 -18.09 -14.50
C LYS A 474 -7.01 -17.93 -15.88
N ALA A 475 -7.90 -16.95 -16.06
CA ALA A 475 -8.78 -16.78 -17.23
C ALA A 475 -9.74 -17.96 -17.48
N GLU A 476 -10.10 -18.69 -16.42
CA GLU A 476 -11.22 -19.65 -16.42
C GLU A 476 -12.58 -18.94 -16.39
N ARG A 477 -12.59 -17.62 -16.10
CA ARG A 477 -13.79 -16.78 -15.99
C ARG A 477 -13.49 -15.31 -16.30
N GLU A 478 -14.38 -14.66 -17.04
CA GLU A 478 -14.37 -13.21 -17.30
C GLU A 478 -14.48 -12.35 -16.00
N PRO A 479 -13.83 -11.17 -15.92
CA PRO A 479 -14.00 -10.23 -14.82
C PRO A 479 -15.42 -9.66 -14.75
N LYS A 480 -15.99 -9.61 -13.54
CA LYS A 480 -17.32 -9.06 -13.28
C LYS A 480 -17.26 -7.56 -13.00
N GLY A 481 -18.29 -6.85 -13.44
CA GLY A 481 -18.60 -5.53 -12.90
C GLY A 481 -19.11 -5.61 -11.46
N VAL A 482 -19.45 -4.47 -10.88
CA VAL A 482 -20.09 -4.38 -9.56
C VAL A 482 -21.50 -4.99 -9.58
N GLN A 483 -22.02 -5.33 -8.40
CA GLN A 483 -23.46 -5.61 -8.25
C GLN A 483 -24.27 -4.32 -8.46
N ILE A 484 -25.56 -4.43 -8.77
CA ILE A 484 -26.40 -3.28 -9.15
C ILE A 484 -26.52 -2.27 -8.00
N GLU A 485 -26.55 -2.78 -6.76
CA GLU A 485 -26.60 -2.03 -5.51
C GLU A 485 -25.29 -1.29 -5.23
N ASP A 486 -24.17 -1.81 -5.77
CA ASP A 486 -22.82 -1.26 -5.68
C ASP A 486 -22.49 -0.28 -6.84
N ALA A 487 -23.44 0.00 -7.75
CA ALA A 487 -23.23 0.88 -8.90
C ALA A 487 -22.76 2.30 -8.55
N TRP A 488 -22.98 2.76 -7.31
CA TRP A 488 -22.43 4.02 -6.79
C TRP A 488 -20.90 4.05 -6.79
N LYS A 489 -20.21 2.90 -6.70
CA LYS A 489 -18.74 2.81 -6.81
C LYS A 489 -18.23 3.36 -8.14
N CYS A 490 -19.03 3.27 -9.21
CA CYS A 490 -18.65 3.78 -10.53
C CYS A 490 -18.49 5.31 -10.58
N LEU A 491 -19.04 6.07 -9.62
CA LEU A 491 -18.85 7.52 -9.51
C LEU A 491 -17.40 7.91 -9.18
N TYR A 492 -16.59 6.94 -8.73
CA TYR A 492 -15.19 7.12 -8.34
C TYR A 492 -14.23 6.27 -9.21
N CYS A 493 -14.67 5.84 -10.40
CA CYS A 493 -13.92 4.95 -11.28
C CYS A 493 -13.44 5.71 -12.52
N GLU A 494 -12.12 5.82 -12.71
CA GLU A 494 -11.51 6.48 -13.87
C GLU A 494 -11.91 5.87 -15.22
N PHE A 495 -12.31 4.59 -15.24
CA PHE A 495 -12.78 3.88 -16.43
C PHE A 495 -14.29 3.97 -16.67
N ALA A 496 -15.05 4.80 -15.95
CA ALA A 496 -16.52 4.80 -15.98
C ALA A 496 -17.12 4.93 -17.40
N GLU A 497 -16.51 5.73 -18.28
CA GLU A 497 -16.97 5.98 -19.65
C GLU A 497 -16.62 4.84 -20.63
N VAL A 498 -15.55 4.09 -20.35
CA VAL A 498 -15.07 2.98 -21.20
C VAL A 498 -15.50 1.60 -20.69
N CYS A 499 -16.17 1.54 -19.54
CA CYS A 499 -16.55 0.31 -18.86
C CYS A 499 -17.64 -0.50 -19.61
N THR A 500 -17.31 -1.73 -20.01
CA THR A 500 -18.22 -2.62 -20.74
C THR A 500 -19.46 -3.00 -19.94
N TRP A 501 -19.31 -3.22 -18.62
CA TRP A 501 -20.45 -3.49 -17.73
C TRP A 501 -21.44 -2.32 -17.67
N ARG A 502 -20.97 -1.07 -17.57
CA ARG A 502 -21.85 0.11 -17.56
C ARG A 502 -22.64 0.22 -18.87
N LYS A 503 -21.96 0.08 -20.01
CA LYS A 503 -22.58 0.09 -21.35
C LYS A 503 -23.67 -0.98 -21.48
N SER A 504 -23.37 -2.22 -21.09
CA SER A 504 -24.34 -3.33 -21.08
C SER A 504 -25.56 -3.06 -20.18
N MET A 505 -25.35 -2.50 -18.99
CA MET A 505 -26.45 -2.14 -18.07
C MET A 505 -27.35 -1.03 -18.62
N ASP A 506 -26.78 -0.01 -19.26
CA ASP A 506 -27.55 1.10 -19.83
C ASP A 506 -28.25 0.71 -21.14
N GLU A 507 -27.65 -0.14 -21.98
CA GLU A 507 -28.34 -0.81 -23.09
C GLU A 507 -29.53 -1.66 -22.61
N GLY A 508 -29.36 -2.42 -21.53
CA GLY A 508 -30.44 -3.18 -20.90
C GLY A 508 -31.58 -2.30 -20.42
N ARG A 509 -31.27 -1.18 -19.75
CA ARG A 509 -32.27 -0.18 -19.31
C ARG A 509 -33.02 0.45 -20.49
N LEU A 510 -32.31 0.81 -21.56
CA LEU A 510 -32.91 1.35 -22.79
C LEU A 510 -33.85 0.33 -23.46
N ARG A 511 -33.46 -0.96 -23.49
CA ARG A 511 -34.29 -2.06 -24.00
C ARG A 511 -35.56 -2.22 -23.18
N SER A 512 -35.46 -2.35 -21.86
CA SER A 512 -36.62 -2.45 -20.96
C SER A 512 -37.53 -1.21 -20.99
N SER A 513 -36.98 -0.02 -21.25
CA SER A 513 -37.78 1.19 -21.45
C SER A 513 -38.59 1.13 -22.75
N ARG A 514 -37.98 0.70 -23.86
CA ARG A 514 -38.67 0.49 -25.15
C ARG A 514 -39.76 -0.57 -25.04
N GLU A 515 -39.48 -1.70 -24.40
CA GLU A 515 -40.46 -2.78 -24.14
C GLU A 515 -41.66 -2.26 -23.33
N ARG A 516 -41.44 -1.49 -22.26
CA ARG A 516 -42.51 -0.86 -21.46
C ARG A 516 -43.34 0.13 -22.28
N LEU A 517 -42.72 0.88 -23.19
CA LEU A 517 -43.44 1.81 -24.09
C LEU A 517 -44.25 1.04 -25.16
N GLU A 518 -43.73 -0.06 -25.69
CA GLU A 518 -44.47 -0.91 -26.62
C GLU A 518 -45.66 -1.63 -25.97
N VAL A 519 -45.50 -2.14 -24.74
CA VAL A 519 -46.61 -2.72 -23.96
C VAL A 519 -47.65 -1.65 -23.68
N LYS A 520 -47.25 -0.44 -23.24
CA LYS A 520 -48.19 0.68 -23.08
C LYS A 520 -48.93 1.00 -24.38
N ARG A 521 -48.24 1.08 -25.52
CA ARG A 521 -48.84 1.38 -26.84
C ARG A 521 -49.80 0.28 -27.32
N LYS A 522 -49.52 -0.99 -27.02
CA LYS A 522 -50.43 -2.11 -27.29
C LYS A 522 -51.68 -2.02 -26.42
N ASN A 523 -51.52 -1.76 -25.12
CA ASN A 523 -52.61 -1.66 -24.16
C ASN A 523 -53.42 -0.37 -24.25
N SER A 524 -52.96 0.65 -24.99
CA SER A 524 -53.67 1.92 -25.24
C SER A 524 -54.22 2.03 -26.66
N GLY A 525 -54.26 0.92 -27.41
CA GLY A 525 -54.81 0.81 -28.76
C GLY A 525 -55.79 -0.36 -28.89
N GLN A 526 -56.47 -0.70 -27.78
CA GLN A 526 -57.37 -1.84 -27.62
C GLN A 526 -58.62 -1.40 -26.85
#